data_AF-A0A6J4Y1M5-F1
#
_entry.id   AF-A0A6J4Y1M5-F1
#
_cell.length_a   1.000
_cell.length_b   1.000
_cell.length_c   1.000
_cell.angle_alpha   90.00
_cell.angle_beta   90.00
_cell.angle_gamma   90.00
#
_symmetry.space_group_name_H-M   'P 1'
#
loop_
_entity.id
_entity.type
_entity.pdbx_description
1 polymer ?
#
loop_
_entity_poly.entity_id
_entity_poly.type
_entity_poly.pdbx_seq_one_letter_code
_entity_poly.pdbx_strand_id
1 'polypeptide(L)'
;MNFLQPHPMLSPSGSPAPAQDVEMLQTDVMRFFSILCLCLMAIFALVKALPMAPAADRPTIAEPTELRREAQSLQLQIAELKNKLARIRSQVLAAFTAAEQATGRAKQAADDEKEAISRLARRQQELKVVNRALDQTRQKIKRSASKLTEIVYDIDKKQQVSSALQSEIKAETQNLNKIRTALDRANAKMNSNQTGNLEAPDARPDPEPPGAAARQGFILRFASAKALQALISIKKVKFYAVAGNKAWRLHLTGERPGYIASRNPPQIYEMEPETVPVEYMAVFKQQVAAFGRDAVTWGVTLPPRTKASIQRLVSGQKGGDLVIMPDGEVVLN
;
A
#
# COMPACT_ATOMS: atom_id res chain seq x y z
N MET A 1 -6.13 -59.90 7.55
CA MET A 1 -4.75 -59.36 7.49
C MET A 1 -4.57 -58.44 8.68
N ASN A 2 -3.57 -58.75 9.50
CA ASN A 2 -3.33 -58.24 10.84
C ASN A 2 -3.02 -56.74 10.87
N PHE A 3 -3.63 -56.01 11.79
CA PHE A 3 -3.09 -54.74 12.28
C PHE A 3 -3.05 -54.76 13.81
N LEU A 4 -1.95 -54.22 14.31
CA LEU A 4 -1.33 -54.47 15.61
C LEU A 4 -2.10 -53.86 16.79
N GLN A 5 -2.04 -54.56 17.92
CA GLN A 5 -2.49 -54.11 19.24
C GLN A 5 -1.67 -52.91 19.74
N PRO A 6 -2.27 -51.98 20.52
CA PRO A 6 -1.55 -50.99 21.30
C PRO A 6 -1.14 -51.53 22.68
N HIS A 7 0.13 -51.33 23.04
CA HIS A 7 0.69 -51.65 24.36
C HIS A 7 0.30 -50.60 25.43
N PRO A 8 0.19 -51.01 26.70
CA PRO A 8 -0.27 -50.15 27.79
C PRO A 8 0.80 -49.18 28.29
N MET A 9 0.33 -47.99 28.66
CA MET A 9 1.05 -46.95 29.40
C MET A 9 1.53 -47.50 30.75
N LEU A 10 2.85 -47.48 30.98
CA LEU A 10 3.45 -47.69 32.30
C LEU A 10 3.37 -46.39 33.10
N SER A 11 2.65 -46.45 34.22
CA SER A 11 2.62 -45.42 35.26
C SER A 11 3.98 -45.26 35.94
N PRO A 12 4.40 -44.05 36.32
CA PRO A 12 5.56 -43.86 37.18
C PRO A 12 5.19 -44.21 38.62
N SER A 13 5.73 -45.33 39.12
CA SER A 13 5.72 -45.65 40.54
C SER A 13 6.68 -44.70 41.26
N GLY A 14 6.16 -43.93 42.20
CA GLY A 14 6.95 -43.04 43.05
C GLY A 14 7.87 -43.84 43.98
N SER A 15 9.17 -43.58 43.90
CA SER A 15 10.14 -44.00 44.91
C SER A 15 10.23 -42.94 46.02
N PRO A 16 10.12 -43.31 47.30
CA PRO A 16 10.34 -42.39 48.42
C PRO A 16 11.85 -42.20 48.70
N ALA A 17 12.23 -40.92 48.73
CA ALA A 17 13.27 -40.26 49.54
C ALA A 17 14.70 -40.86 49.66
N PRO A 18 15.73 -40.24 49.06
CA PRO A 18 17.16 -40.51 49.34
C PRO A 18 17.63 -39.99 50.73
N ALA A 19 16.72 -39.61 51.63
CA ALA A 19 17.05 -38.96 52.89
C ALA A 19 17.51 -39.96 53.98
N GLN A 20 16.97 -41.18 54.00
CA GLN A 20 17.31 -42.18 55.04
C GLN A 20 18.73 -42.74 54.88
N ASP A 21 19.20 -42.96 53.64
CA ASP A 21 20.57 -43.44 53.40
C ASP A 21 21.62 -42.39 53.76
N VAL A 22 21.30 -41.10 53.59
CA VAL A 22 22.17 -39.99 53.99
C VAL A 22 22.25 -39.89 55.52
N GLU A 23 21.15 -40.09 56.24
CA GLU A 23 21.15 -40.10 57.71
C GLU A 23 21.91 -41.30 58.29
N MET A 24 21.78 -42.48 57.67
CA MET A 24 22.52 -43.68 58.09
C MET A 24 24.03 -43.55 57.79
N LEU A 25 24.39 -42.98 56.64
CA LEU A 25 25.78 -42.68 56.29
C LEU A 25 26.37 -41.60 57.22
N GLN A 26 25.61 -40.57 57.54
CA GLN A 26 26.05 -39.49 58.42
C GLN A 26 26.29 -39.98 59.86
N THR A 27 25.44 -40.88 60.36
CA THR A 27 25.63 -41.46 61.70
C THR A 27 26.84 -42.40 61.76
N ASP A 28 27.10 -43.19 60.73
CA ASP A 28 28.32 -44.04 60.66
C ASP A 28 29.61 -43.21 60.52
N VAL A 29 29.58 -42.12 59.74
CA VAL A 29 30.72 -41.19 59.62
C VAL A 29 31.05 -40.53 60.97
N MET A 30 30.02 -40.10 61.72
CA MET A 30 30.20 -39.49 63.04
C MET A 30 30.75 -40.49 64.08
N ARG A 31 30.29 -41.75 64.03
CA ARG A 31 30.82 -42.83 64.88
C ARG A 31 32.27 -43.17 64.54
N PHE A 32 32.61 -43.25 63.26
CA PHE A 32 33.97 -43.52 62.80
C PHE A 32 34.95 -42.42 63.22
N PHE A 33 34.57 -41.14 63.10
CA PHE A 33 35.38 -40.02 63.59
C PHE A 33 35.62 -40.07 65.10
N SER A 34 34.62 -40.49 65.88
CA SER A 34 34.74 -40.62 67.33
C SER A 34 35.76 -41.71 67.72
N ILE A 35 35.75 -42.84 66.99
CA ILE A 35 36.74 -43.92 67.17
C ILE A 35 38.14 -43.44 66.80
N LEU A 36 38.30 -42.73 65.68
CA LEU A 36 39.59 -42.16 65.28
C LEU A 36 40.15 -41.18 66.32
N CYS A 37 39.32 -40.28 66.86
CA CYS A 37 39.73 -39.35 67.91
C CYS A 37 40.17 -40.07 69.18
N LEU A 38 39.43 -41.11 69.61
CA LEU A 38 39.80 -41.93 70.77
C LEU A 38 41.14 -42.67 70.52
N CYS A 39 41.30 -43.28 69.34
CA CYS A 39 42.54 -43.95 68.96
C CYS A 39 43.73 -42.99 68.92
N LEU A 40 43.56 -41.79 68.36
CA LEU A 40 44.60 -40.76 68.36
C LEU A 40 44.95 -40.32 69.78
N MET A 41 43.96 -40.13 70.66
CA MET A 41 44.22 -39.75 72.05
C MET A 41 45.01 -40.84 72.80
N ALA A 42 44.68 -42.12 72.57
CA ALA A 42 45.39 -43.26 73.13
C ALA A 42 46.83 -43.36 72.59
N ILE A 43 47.04 -43.13 71.29
CA ILE A 43 48.39 -43.10 70.68
C ILE A 43 49.21 -41.95 71.24
N PHE A 44 48.63 -40.75 71.39
CA PHE A 44 49.34 -39.61 71.99
C PHE A 44 49.70 -39.84 73.46
N ALA A 45 48.83 -40.52 74.22
CA ALA A 45 49.15 -40.95 75.58
C ALA A 45 50.29 -41.98 75.60
N LEU A 46 50.32 -42.93 74.65
CA LEU A 46 51.41 -43.91 74.50
C LEU A 46 52.73 -43.25 74.10
N VAL A 47 52.70 -42.29 73.16
CA VAL A 47 53.88 -41.56 72.69
C VAL A 47 54.46 -40.66 73.79
N LYS A 48 53.62 -40.10 74.68
CA LYS A 48 54.09 -39.34 75.85
C LYS A 48 54.62 -40.21 77.00
N ALA A 49 54.33 -41.51 77.02
CA ALA A 49 54.84 -42.45 78.02
C ALA A 49 56.24 -43.01 77.68
N LEU A 50 56.76 -42.74 76.48
CA LEU A 50 58.14 -43.05 76.12
C LEU A 50 59.02 -41.83 76.42
N PRO A 51 59.94 -41.89 77.40
CA PRO A 51 60.91 -40.83 77.59
C PRO A 51 61.80 -40.78 76.34
N MET A 52 61.62 -39.73 75.53
CA MET A 52 62.57 -39.34 74.50
C MET A 52 63.88 -38.96 75.21
N ALA A 53 64.78 -39.93 75.36
CA ALA A 53 66.18 -39.63 75.58
C ALA A 53 66.66 -38.78 74.40
N PRO A 54 67.29 -37.61 74.64
CA PRO A 54 67.81 -36.80 73.54
C PRO A 54 68.90 -37.59 72.82
N ALA A 55 68.71 -37.79 71.52
CA ALA A 55 69.72 -38.32 70.63
C ALA A 55 70.91 -37.34 70.59
N ALA A 56 71.90 -37.59 71.44
CA ALA A 56 73.27 -37.19 71.15
C ALA A 56 73.74 -38.02 69.95
N ASP A 57 74.39 -37.36 69.00
CA ASP A 57 74.96 -37.91 67.77
C ASP A 57 73.98 -38.29 66.64
N ARG A 58 73.53 -37.25 65.93
CA ARG A 58 73.14 -37.36 64.53
C ARG A 58 74.35 -36.96 63.68
N PRO A 59 74.98 -37.85 62.90
CA PRO A 59 76.01 -37.44 61.95
C PRO A 59 75.37 -36.49 60.94
N THR A 60 75.97 -35.32 60.78
CA THR A 60 75.58 -34.37 59.74
C THR A 60 75.93 -34.99 58.39
N ILE A 61 74.96 -35.66 57.79
CA ILE A 61 75.05 -36.13 56.40
C ILE A 61 75.08 -34.85 55.55
N ALA A 62 76.26 -34.46 55.09
CA ALA A 62 76.41 -33.42 54.10
C ALA A 62 75.63 -33.85 52.85
N GLU A 63 74.56 -33.12 52.55
CA GLU A 63 73.69 -33.39 51.40
C GLU A 63 74.53 -33.31 50.11
N PRO A 64 74.57 -34.39 49.29
CA PRO A 64 75.35 -34.42 48.06
C PRO A 64 74.99 -33.24 47.15
N THR A 65 75.97 -32.44 46.77
CA THR A 65 75.80 -31.26 45.91
C THR A 65 75.10 -31.58 44.58
N GLU A 66 75.21 -32.82 44.10
CA GLU A 66 74.51 -33.31 42.90
C GLU A 66 72.99 -33.40 43.09
N LEU A 67 72.51 -33.94 44.22
CA LEU A 67 71.08 -34.04 44.51
C LEU A 67 70.43 -32.65 44.62
N ARG A 68 71.15 -31.64 45.13
CA ARG A 68 70.68 -30.25 45.16
C ARG A 68 70.53 -29.66 43.76
N ARG A 69 71.46 -29.95 42.84
CA ARG A 69 71.37 -29.48 41.45
C ARG A 69 70.20 -30.15 40.72
N GLU A 70 70.00 -31.44 40.94
CA GLU A 70 68.87 -32.17 40.37
C GLU A 70 67.53 -31.65 40.91
N ALA A 71 67.43 -31.43 42.23
CA ALA A 71 66.25 -30.83 42.86
C ALA A 71 65.95 -29.43 42.30
N GLN A 72 66.96 -28.60 42.05
CA GLN A 72 66.79 -27.29 41.40
C GLN A 72 66.29 -27.42 39.95
N SER A 73 66.86 -28.35 39.18
CA SER A 73 66.41 -28.62 37.80
C SER A 73 64.95 -29.08 37.76
N LEU A 74 64.56 -30.01 38.64
CA LEU A 74 63.18 -30.49 38.74
C LEU A 74 62.23 -29.38 39.19
N GLN A 75 62.64 -28.49 40.10
CA GLN A 75 61.85 -27.32 40.47
C GLN A 75 61.61 -26.37 39.29
N LEU A 76 62.62 -26.15 38.44
CA LEU A 76 62.48 -25.36 37.21
C LEU A 76 61.50 -26.01 36.23
N GLN A 77 61.60 -27.32 36.03
CA GLN A 77 60.66 -28.07 35.16
C GLN A 77 59.23 -28.03 35.70
N ILE A 78 59.04 -28.15 37.02
CA ILE A 78 57.71 -28.03 37.66
C ILE A 78 57.14 -26.62 37.44
N ALA A 79 57.97 -25.58 37.57
CA ALA A 79 57.53 -24.21 37.32
C ALA A 79 57.12 -24.01 35.84
N GLU A 80 57.90 -24.54 34.90
CA GLU A 80 57.59 -24.49 33.47
C GLU A 80 56.28 -25.23 33.14
N LEU A 81 56.11 -26.44 33.66
CA LEU A 81 54.88 -27.23 33.47
C LEU A 81 53.67 -26.54 34.07
N LYS A 82 53.78 -25.92 35.25
CA LYS A 82 52.70 -25.12 35.84
C LYS A 82 52.30 -23.95 34.93
N ASN A 83 53.28 -23.26 34.34
CA ASN A 83 53.02 -22.16 33.40
C ASN A 83 52.34 -22.67 32.12
N LYS A 84 52.80 -23.79 31.55
CA LYS A 84 52.16 -24.42 30.39
C LYS A 84 50.71 -24.82 30.69
N LEU A 85 50.47 -25.41 31.86
CA LEU A 85 49.14 -25.85 32.29
C LEU A 85 48.20 -24.64 32.50
N ALA A 86 48.68 -23.55 33.10
CA ALA A 86 47.92 -22.31 33.23
C ALA A 86 47.54 -21.73 31.86
N ARG A 87 48.48 -21.72 30.90
CA ARG A 87 48.24 -21.26 29.53
C ARG A 87 47.19 -22.12 28.83
N ILE A 88 47.32 -23.45 28.89
CA ILE A 88 46.34 -24.37 28.28
C ILE A 88 44.96 -24.18 28.91
N ARG A 89 44.85 -24.06 30.25
CA ARG A 89 43.58 -23.78 30.92
C ARG A 89 42.93 -22.49 30.43
N SER A 90 43.71 -21.40 30.30
CA SER A 90 43.19 -20.14 29.75
C SER A 90 42.72 -20.28 28.30
N GLN A 91 43.44 -21.04 27.48
CA GLN A 91 43.09 -21.28 26.07
C GLN A 91 41.82 -22.12 25.95
N VAL A 92 41.66 -23.15 26.77
CA VAL A 92 40.44 -23.99 26.78
C VAL A 92 39.23 -23.18 27.23
N LEU A 93 39.37 -22.33 28.26
CA LEU A 93 38.28 -21.46 28.70
C LEU A 93 37.87 -20.46 27.60
N ALA A 94 38.86 -19.83 26.96
CA ALA A 94 38.62 -18.94 25.83
C ALA A 94 37.93 -19.66 24.66
N ALA A 95 38.40 -20.86 24.31
CA ALA A 95 37.80 -21.67 23.25
C ALA A 95 36.36 -22.09 23.59
N PHE A 96 36.08 -22.44 24.85
CA PHE A 96 34.73 -22.78 25.31
C PHE A 96 33.77 -21.60 25.16
N THR A 97 34.16 -20.41 25.65
CA THR A 97 33.34 -19.20 25.51
C THR A 97 33.13 -18.81 24.04
N ALA A 98 34.16 -18.95 23.20
CA ALA A 98 34.04 -18.72 21.77
C ALA A 98 33.09 -19.71 21.09
N ALA A 99 33.12 -20.98 21.51
CA ALA A 99 32.22 -22.01 21.00
C ALA A 99 30.75 -21.74 21.41
N GLU A 100 30.47 -21.35 22.65
CA GLU A 100 29.12 -20.95 23.08
C GLU A 100 28.61 -19.73 22.32
N GLN A 101 29.46 -18.73 22.08
CA GLN A 101 29.09 -17.58 21.27
C GLN A 101 28.82 -17.97 19.81
N ALA A 102 29.64 -18.87 19.25
CA ALA A 102 29.46 -19.35 17.89
C ALA A 102 28.16 -20.15 17.71
N THR A 103 27.81 -21.03 18.67
CA THR A 103 26.54 -21.78 18.62
C THR A 103 25.34 -20.85 18.78
N GLY A 104 25.43 -19.84 19.65
CA GLY A 104 24.40 -18.80 19.77
C GLY A 104 24.16 -18.05 18.46
N ARG A 105 25.24 -17.62 17.78
CA ARG A 105 25.16 -16.96 16.47
C ARG A 105 24.62 -17.87 15.38
N ALA A 106 25.03 -19.15 15.36
CA ALA A 106 24.54 -20.12 14.38
C ALA A 106 23.03 -20.36 14.53
N LYS A 107 22.53 -20.41 15.77
CA LYS A 107 21.09 -20.53 16.02
C LYS A 107 20.32 -19.31 15.53
N GLN A 108 20.80 -18.11 15.85
CA GLN A 108 20.20 -16.86 15.35
C GLN A 108 20.18 -16.82 13.82
N ALA A 109 21.28 -17.17 13.18
CA ALA A 109 21.36 -17.21 11.72
C ALA A 109 20.36 -18.21 11.10
N ALA A 110 20.15 -19.37 11.73
CA ALA A 110 19.15 -20.34 11.28
C ALA A 110 17.70 -19.83 11.44
N ASP A 111 17.41 -19.11 12.52
CA ASP A 111 16.11 -18.47 12.74
C ASP A 111 15.87 -17.36 11.71
N ASP A 112 16.88 -16.53 11.42
CA ASP A 112 16.84 -15.48 10.40
C ASP A 112 16.65 -16.05 8.99
N GLU A 113 17.30 -17.17 8.68
CA GLU A 113 17.14 -17.88 7.40
C GLU A 113 15.71 -18.40 7.24
N LYS A 114 15.14 -18.99 8.29
CA LYS A 114 13.75 -19.45 8.29
C LYS A 114 12.77 -18.30 8.07
N GLU A 115 13.02 -17.15 8.69
CA GLU A 115 12.23 -15.94 8.47
C GLU A 115 12.36 -15.44 7.02
N ALA A 116 13.58 -15.45 6.47
CA ALA A 116 13.84 -15.07 5.08
C ALA A 116 13.10 -15.97 4.08
N ILE A 117 13.10 -17.28 4.30
CA ILE A 117 12.34 -18.25 3.49
C ILE A 117 10.83 -17.95 3.55
N SER A 118 10.32 -17.66 4.74
CA SER A 118 8.91 -17.31 4.94
C SER A 118 8.52 -16.02 4.21
N ARG A 119 9.39 -15.00 4.27
CA ARG A 119 9.24 -13.75 3.50
C ARG A 119 9.25 -13.99 2.00
N LEU A 120 10.15 -14.87 1.52
CA LEU A 120 10.25 -15.20 0.10
C LEU A 120 8.99 -15.94 -0.39
N ALA A 121 8.47 -16.91 0.37
CA ALA A 121 7.23 -17.60 0.06
C ALA A 121 6.03 -16.64 -0.04
N ARG A 122 5.94 -15.67 0.88
CA ARG A 122 4.90 -14.64 0.84
C ARG A 122 5.00 -13.78 -0.43
N ARG A 123 6.20 -13.32 -0.79
CA ARG A 123 6.42 -12.53 -2.02
C ARG A 123 6.07 -13.34 -3.27
N GLN A 124 6.40 -14.63 -3.32
CA GLN A 124 6.00 -15.49 -4.44
C GLN A 124 4.47 -15.59 -4.56
N GLN A 125 3.75 -15.66 -3.45
CA GLN A 125 2.30 -15.67 -3.45
C GLN A 125 1.73 -14.32 -3.93
N GLU A 126 2.28 -13.20 -3.48
CA GLU A 126 1.91 -11.86 -3.94
C GLU A 126 2.12 -11.72 -5.46
N LEU A 127 3.26 -12.20 -5.99
CA LEU A 127 3.53 -12.22 -7.43
C LEU A 127 2.51 -13.04 -8.21
N LYS A 128 2.08 -14.20 -7.69
CA LYS A 128 1.01 -15.00 -8.32
C LYS A 128 -0.30 -14.24 -8.39
N VAL A 129 -0.67 -13.52 -7.33
CA VAL A 129 -1.89 -12.70 -7.29
C VAL A 129 -1.80 -11.55 -8.30
N VAL A 130 -0.67 -10.84 -8.34
CA VAL A 130 -0.44 -9.75 -9.30
C VAL A 130 -0.51 -10.26 -10.74
N ASN A 131 0.09 -11.41 -11.03
CA ASN A 131 0.06 -11.98 -12.38
C ASN A 131 -1.37 -12.33 -12.83
N ARG A 132 -2.18 -12.93 -11.94
CA ARG A 132 -3.61 -13.18 -12.22
C ARG A 132 -4.38 -11.87 -12.47
N ALA A 133 -4.13 -10.83 -11.68
CA ALA A 133 -4.76 -9.53 -11.85
C ALA A 133 -4.37 -8.87 -13.19
N LEU A 134 -3.12 -9.03 -13.61
CA LEU A 134 -2.62 -8.57 -14.90
C LEU A 134 -3.34 -9.27 -16.05
N ASP A 135 -3.49 -10.60 -15.98
CA ASP A 135 -4.20 -11.37 -17.01
C ASP A 135 -5.68 -11.00 -17.10
N GLN A 136 -6.34 -10.80 -15.96
CA GLN A 136 -7.72 -10.29 -15.94
C GLN A 136 -7.83 -8.91 -16.59
N THR A 137 -6.86 -8.02 -16.33
CA THR A 137 -6.83 -6.69 -16.92
C THR A 137 -6.61 -6.76 -18.44
N ARG A 138 -5.68 -7.60 -18.90
CA ARG A 138 -5.45 -7.88 -20.32
C ARG A 138 -6.71 -8.38 -21.01
N GLN A 139 -7.44 -9.31 -20.39
CA GLN A 139 -8.71 -9.80 -20.94
C GLN A 139 -9.77 -8.70 -21.02
N LYS A 140 -9.88 -7.84 -19.99
CA LYS A 140 -10.79 -6.69 -20.02
C LYS A 140 -10.45 -5.72 -21.16
N ILE A 141 -9.17 -5.41 -21.34
CA ILE A 141 -8.69 -4.56 -22.44
C ILE A 141 -9.02 -5.20 -23.80
N LYS A 142 -8.81 -6.51 -23.96
CA LYS A 142 -9.16 -7.22 -25.20
C LYS A 142 -10.65 -7.13 -25.49
N ARG A 143 -11.50 -7.32 -24.48
CA ARG A 143 -12.97 -7.21 -24.63
C ARG A 143 -13.41 -5.79 -24.96
N SER A 144 -12.83 -4.77 -24.31
CA SER A 144 -13.16 -3.38 -24.62
C SER A 144 -12.68 -2.99 -26.03
N ALA A 145 -11.51 -3.47 -26.46
CA ALA A 145 -11.03 -3.26 -27.82
C ALA A 145 -12.00 -3.84 -28.86
N SER A 146 -12.48 -5.07 -28.67
CA SER A 146 -13.48 -5.66 -29.57
C SER A 146 -14.79 -4.87 -29.62
N LYS A 147 -15.28 -4.38 -28.47
CA LYS A 147 -16.48 -3.51 -28.42
C LYS A 147 -16.26 -2.18 -29.13
N LEU A 148 -15.07 -1.59 -29.01
CA LEU A 148 -14.74 -0.36 -29.73
C LEU A 148 -14.73 -0.58 -31.24
N THR A 149 -14.20 -1.71 -31.72
CA THR A 149 -14.27 -2.07 -33.14
C THR A 149 -15.71 -2.19 -33.63
N GLU A 150 -16.60 -2.80 -32.85
CA GLU A 150 -18.03 -2.91 -33.16
C GLU A 150 -18.69 -1.52 -33.23
N ILE A 151 -18.45 -0.65 -32.25
CA ILE A 151 -18.98 0.72 -32.24
C ILE A 151 -18.47 1.52 -33.44
N VAL A 152 -17.19 1.42 -33.77
CA VAL A 152 -16.60 2.11 -34.94
C VAL A 152 -17.27 1.64 -36.23
N TYR A 153 -17.50 0.34 -36.38
CA TYR A 153 -18.22 -0.20 -37.53
C TYR A 153 -19.67 0.32 -37.63
N ASP A 154 -20.38 0.39 -36.50
CA ASP A 154 -21.74 0.94 -36.46
C ASP A 154 -21.78 2.44 -36.79
N ILE A 155 -20.78 3.20 -36.34
CA ILE A 155 -20.65 4.63 -36.67
C ILE A 155 -20.45 4.80 -38.18
N ASP A 156 -19.56 4.02 -38.79
CA ASP A 156 -19.31 4.08 -40.24
C ASP A 156 -20.59 3.78 -41.05
N LYS A 157 -21.34 2.73 -40.67
CA LYS A 157 -22.64 2.44 -41.28
C LYS A 157 -23.64 3.58 -41.16
N LYS A 158 -23.78 4.15 -39.96
CA LYS A 158 -24.71 5.26 -39.73
C LYS A 158 -24.31 6.50 -40.52
N GLN A 159 -23.02 6.76 -40.66
CA GLN A 159 -22.50 7.85 -41.46
C GLN A 159 -22.81 7.66 -42.95
N GLN A 160 -22.67 6.44 -43.48
CA GLN A 160 -23.06 6.11 -44.85
C GLN A 160 -24.56 6.36 -45.07
N VAL A 161 -25.43 5.84 -44.18
CA VAL A 161 -26.88 6.05 -44.27
C VAL A 161 -27.24 7.54 -44.19
N SER A 162 -26.63 8.29 -43.28
CA SER A 162 -26.85 9.73 -43.16
C SER A 162 -26.47 10.48 -44.44
N SER A 163 -25.36 10.10 -45.09
CA SER A 163 -24.94 10.71 -46.35
C SER A 163 -25.90 10.39 -47.50
N ALA A 164 -26.41 9.16 -47.55
CA ALA A 164 -27.41 8.75 -48.54
C ALA A 164 -28.73 9.53 -48.36
N LEU A 165 -29.26 9.60 -47.13
CA LEU A 165 -30.46 10.38 -46.81
C LEU A 165 -30.28 11.87 -47.13
N GLN A 166 -29.11 12.44 -46.86
CA GLN A 166 -28.82 13.84 -47.20
C GLN A 166 -28.87 14.08 -48.72
N SER A 167 -28.38 13.12 -49.51
CA SER A 167 -28.47 13.20 -50.98
C SER A 167 -29.92 13.10 -51.48
N GLU A 168 -30.73 12.24 -50.87
CA GLU A 168 -32.15 12.05 -51.20
C GLU A 168 -32.98 13.29 -50.84
N ILE A 169 -32.79 13.84 -49.64
CA ILE A 169 -33.43 15.10 -49.21
C ILE A 169 -33.10 16.23 -50.19
N LYS A 170 -31.85 16.31 -50.65
CA LYS A 170 -31.44 17.34 -51.63
C LYS A 170 -32.15 17.15 -52.98
N ALA A 171 -32.28 15.91 -53.45
CA ALA A 171 -32.98 15.58 -54.68
C ALA A 171 -34.48 15.92 -54.57
N GLU A 172 -35.12 15.54 -53.47
CA GLU A 172 -36.54 15.80 -53.23
C GLU A 172 -36.82 17.29 -53.07
N THR A 173 -35.95 18.03 -52.36
CA THR A 173 -36.05 19.50 -52.26
C THR A 173 -35.99 20.16 -53.65
N GLN A 174 -35.10 19.68 -54.52
CA GLN A 174 -35.04 20.16 -55.92
C GLN A 174 -36.31 19.81 -56.70
N ASN A 175 -36.88 18.62 -56.49
CA ASN A 175 -38.11 18.19 -57.12
C ASN A 175 -39.31 19.06 -56.66
N LEU A 176 -39.46 19.27 -55.35
CA LEU A 176 -40.49 20.14 -54.77
C LEU A 176 -40.37 21.58 -55.28
N ASN A 177 -39.15 22.10 -55.41
CA ASN A 177 -38.92 23.42 -56.02
C ASN A 177 -39.37 23.47 -57.49
N LYS A 178 -39.10 22.43 -58.28
CA LYS A 178 -39.60 22.34 -59.66
C LYS A 178 -41.13 22.32 -59.70
N ILE A 179 -41.77 21.52 -58.85
CA ILE A 179 -43.24 21.46 -58.74
C ILE A 179 -43.80 22.83 -58.36
N ARG A 180 -43.21 23.49 -57.37
CA ARG A 180 -43.61 24.85 -56.96
C ARG A 180 -43.53 25.83 -58.11
N THR A 181 -42.40 25.88 -58.83
CA THR A 181 -42.27 26.76 -60.00
C THR A 181 -43.26 26.43 -61.11
N ALA A 182 -43.61 25.16 -61.31
CA ALA A 182 -44.62 24.75 -62.29
C ALA A 182 -46.03 25.18 -61.87
N LEU A 183 -46.35 25.06 -60.58
CA LEU A 183 -47.60 25.51 -60.00
C LEU A 183 -47.73 27.04 -60.07
N ASP A 184 -46.67 27.78 -59.74
CA ASP A 184 -46.63 29.24 -59.86
C ASP A 184 -46.84 29.68 -61.32
N ARG A 185 -46.23 28.98 -62.29
CA ARG A 185 -46.47 29.24 -63.72
C ARG A 185 -47.90 28.92 -64.14
N ALA A 186 -48.49 27.85 -63.63
CA ALA A 186 -49.88 27.49 -63.91
C ALA A 186 -50.85 28.53 -63.32
N ASN A 187 -50.61 28.96 -62.07
CA ASN A 187 -51.35 30.03 -61.42
C ASN A 187 -51.17 31.37 -62.13
N ALA A 188 -49.96 31.71 -62.58
CA ALA A 188 -49.72 32.92 -63.37
C ALA A 188 -50.47 32.88 -64.71
N LYS A 189 -50.56 31.71 -65.37
CA LYS A 189 -51.39 31.54 -66.58
C LYS A 189 -52.89 31.66 -66.28
N MET A 190 -53.36 31.16 -65.13
CA MET A 190 -54.75 31.32 -64.71
C MET A 190 -55.09 32.77 -64.31
N ASN A 191 -54.21 33.43 -63.58
CA ASN A 191 -54.35 34.85 -63.20
C ASN A 191 -54.09 35.79 -64.39
N SER A 192 -53.39 35.35 -65.44
CA SER A 192 -53.24 36.14 -66.68
C SER A 192 -54.55 36.28 -67.46
N ASN A 193 -55.62 35.55 -67.08
CA ASN A 193 -56.99 35.78 -67.56
C ASN A 193 -57.84 36.65 -66.62
N GLN A 194 -57.29 37.12 -65.49
CA GLN A 194 -57.97 38.01 -64.55
C GLN A 194 -56.99 39.05 -63.96
N THR A 195 -56.98 40.23 -64.59
CA THR A 195 -56.47 41.54 -64.07
C THR A 195 -54.95 41.63 -63.90
N GLY A 196 -54.23 42.67 -64.34
CA GLY A 196 -54.59 44.08 -64.39
C GLY A 196 -54.23 44.78 -63.08
N ASN A 197 -53.06 45.43 -63.07
CA ASN A 197 -52.64 46.55 -62.20
C ASN A 197 -52.16 46.29 -60.74
N LEU A 198 -50.93 46.79 -60.48
CA LEU A 198 -50.38 47.47 -59.25
C LEU A 198 -50.50 46.71 -57.91
N GLU A 199 -49.59 46.74 -56.93
CA GLU A 199 -48.33 47.44 -56.63
C GLU A 199 -47.81 46.74 -55.34
N ALA A 200 -46.50 46.59 -55.20
CA ALA A 200 -45.86 46.53 -53.87
C ALA A 200 -45.90 47.95 -53.24
N PRO A 201 -45.69 48.21 -51.93
CA PRO A 201 -44.87 47.44 -50.98
C PRO A 201 -45.39 47.42 -49.52
N ASP A 202 -44.81 46.59 -48.65
CA ASP A 202 -44.14 47.13 -47.44
C ASP A 202 -43.29 46.03 -46.77
N ALA A 203 -41.99 46.27 -46.74
CA ALA A 203 -41.02 45.43 -46.07
C ALA A 203 -40.91 45.88 -44.62
N ARG A 204 -41.39 45.06 -43.69
CA ARG A 204 -41.02 45.18 -42.28
C ARG A 204 -39.69 44.45 -42.07
N PRO A 205 -38.63 45.11 -41.60
CA PRO A 205 -37.44 44.42 -41.14
C PRO A 205 -37.77 43.65 -39.86
N ASP A 206 -37.36 42.38 -39.82
CA ASP A 206 -37.22 41.63 -38.58
C ASP A 206 -36.30 42.40 -37.60
N PRO A 207 -36.59 42.39 -36.29
CA PRO A 207 -35.63 42.86 -35.31
C PRO A 207 -34.44 41.88 -35.27
N GLU A 208 -33.25 42.39 -35.54
CA GLU A 208 -31.98 41.75 -35.18
C GLU A 208 -31.97 41.37 -33.68
N PRO A 209 -31.34 40.24 -33.31
CA PRO A 209 -31.26 39.79 -31.92
C PRO A 209 -30.52 40.82 -31.06
N PRO A 210 -31.02 41.12 -29.84
CA PRO A 210 -30.39 42.10 -28.96
C PRO A 210 -28.96 41.70 -28.63
N GLY A 211 -28.04 42.62 -28.91
CA GLY A 211 -26.63 42.52 -28.59
C GLY A 211 -26.41 42.16 -27.13
N ALA A 212 -25.37 41.35 -26.90
CA ALA A 212 -24.88 40.96 -25.61
C ALA A 212 -24.70 42.17 -24.70
N ALA A 213 -25.64 42.40 -23.79
CA ALA A 213 -25.48 43.30 -22.67
C ALA A 213 -24.25 42.84 -21.88
N ALA A 214 -23.27 43.72 -21.72
CA ALA A 214 -22.10 43.53 -20.89
C ALA A 214 -22.55 43.24 -19.45
N ARG A 215 -22.61 41.94 -19.11
CA ARG A 215 -22.96 41.46 -17.78
C ARG A 215 -21.83 41.88 -16.84
N GLN A 216 -22.15 42.68 -15.83
CA GLN A 216 -21.20 43.01 -14.75
C GLN A 216 -21.02 41.74 -13.90
N GLY A 217 -19.78 41.27 -13.79
CA GLY A 217 -19.45 40.00 -13.13
C GLY A 217 -18.67 39.04 -14.05
N PHE A 218 -17.98 38.06 -13.44
CA PHE A 218 -17.22 37.05 -14.16
C PHE A 218 -17.96 35.72 -14.14
N ILE A 219 -18.16 35.12 -15.31
CA ILE A 219 -18.69 33.77 -15.42
C ILE A 219 -17.51 32.84 -15.64
N LEU A 220 -17.36 31.83 -14.78
CA LEU A 220 -16.32 30.82 -14.92
C LEU A 220 -16.90 29.60 -15.63
N ARG A 221 -16.34 29.26 -16.78
CA ARG A 221 -16.72 28.07 -17.56
C ARG A 221 -15.50 27.25 -17.96
N PHE A 222 -15.72 25.98 -18.23
CA PHE A 222 -14.70 25.13 -18.85
C PHE A 222 -14.78 25.25 -20.36
N ALA A 223 -13.64 25.16 -21.05
CA ALA A 223 -13.59 25.21 -22.51
C ALA A 223 -14.45 24.12 -23.18
N SER A 224 -14.62 22.97 -22.53
CA SER A 224 -15.53 21.90 -22.93
C SER A 224 -15.69 20.85 -21.82
N ALA A 225 -16.68 19.96 -21.96
CA ALA A 225 -16.81 18.76 -21.12
C ALA A 225 -15.54 17.88 -21.15
N LYS A 226 -14.87 17.80 -22.32
CA LYS A 226 -13.59 17.09 -22.48
C LYS A 226 -12.45 17.77 -21.71
N ALA A 227 -12.43 19.10 -21.66
CA ALA A 227 -11.46 19.86 -20.87
C ALA A 227 -11.63 19.60 -19.37
N LEU A 228 -12.88 19.59 -18.88
CA LEU A 228 -13.18 19.23 -17.49
C LEU A 228 -12.72 17.81 -17.17
N GLN A 229 -13.06 16.83 -18.03
CA GLN A 229 -12.67 15.44 -17.83
C GLN A 229 -11.14 15.28 -17.77
N ALA A 230 -10.40 15.96 -18.66
CA ALA A 230 -8.94 15.94 -18.63
C ALA A 230 -8.40 16.45 -17.27
N LEU A 231 -8.95 17.55 -16.75
CA LEU A 231 -8.55 18.15 -15.48
C LEU A 231 -8.88 17.29 -14.25
N ILE A 232 -10.00 16.56 -14.28
CA ILE A 232 -10.38 15.61 -13.23
C ILE A 232 -9.47 14.37 -13.29
N SER A 233 -9.20 13.84 -14.49
CA SER A 233 -8.33 12.67 -14.68
C SER A 233 -6.90 12.91 -14.19
N ILE A 234 -6.35 14.11 -14.45
CA ILE A 234 -5.02 14.51 -13.94
C ILE A 234 -5.05 15.01 -12.49
N LYS A 235 -6.18 14.86 -11.79
CA LYS A 235 -6.40 15.23 -10.38
C LYS A 235 -6.12 16.70 -10.04
N LYS A 236 -6.10 17.59 -11.04
CA LYS A 236 -5.93 19.04 -10.83
C LYS A 236 -7.19 19.69 -10.29
N VAL A 237 -8.36 19.15 -10.65
CA VAL A 237 -9.67 19.64 -10.21
C VAL A 237 -10.39 18.52 -9.47
N LYS A 238 -11.06 18.85 -8.37
CA LYS A 238 -11.99 17.93 -7.70
C LYS A 238 -13.41 18.35 -8.03
N PHE A 239 -14.19 17.38 -8.50
CA PHE A 239 -15.60 17.58 -8.87
C PHE A 239 -16.52 17.14 -7.73
N TYR A 240 -17.56 17.92 -7.49
CA TYR A 240 -18.51 17.73 -6.42
C TYR A 240 -19.95 17.85 -6.92
N ALA A 241 -20.82 17.05 -6.35
CA ALA A 241 -22.27 17.23 -6.37
C ALA A 241 -22.70 17.66 -4.97
N VAL A 242 -23.46 18.74 -4.86
CA VAL A 242 -23.95 19.29 -3.59
C VAL A 242 -25.48 19.33 -3.63
N ALA A 243 -26.13 18.79 -2.60
CA ALA A 243 -27.58 18.86 -2.45
C ALA A 243 -27.89 19.23 -0.99
N GLY A 244 -28.46 20.42 -0.79
CA GLY A 244 -28.68 20.99 0.54
C GLY A 244 -27.37 21.08 1.34
N ASN A 245 -27.31 20.39 2.49
CA ASN A 245 -26.13 20.37 3.37
C ASN A 245 -25.21 19.15 3.18
N LYS A 246 -25.37 18.40 2.10
CA LYS A 246 -24.58 17.20 1.83
C LYS A 246 -23.81 17.37 0.53
N ALA A 247 -22.58 16.86 0.52
CA ALA A 247 -21.72 16.90 -0.65
C ALA A 247 -21.19 15.50 -0.98
N TRP A 248 -21.07 15.19 -2.26
CA TRP A 248 -20.41 14.00 -2.77
C TRP A 248 -19.28 14.41 -3.68
N ARG A 249 -18.13 13.78 -3.50
CA ARG A 249 -16.97 13.99 -4.35
C ARG A 249 -16.91 12.89 -5.39
N LEU A 250 -16.67 13.27 -6.63
CA LEU A 250 -16.36 12.33 -7.69
C LEU A 250 -14.99 11.68 -7.43
N HIS A 251 -14.99 10.37 -7.49
CA HIS A 251 -13.81 9.52 -7.40
C HIS A 251 -13.74 8.66 -8.66
N LEU A 252 -12.61 8.71 -9.35
CA LEU A 252 -12.35 7.86 -10.52
C LEU A 252 -11.56 6.64 -10.05
N THR A 253 -12.15 5.45 -10.19
CA THR A 253 -11.45 4.17 -9.97
C THR A 253 -11.07 3.61 -11.34
N GLY A 254 -9.85 3.92 -11.80
CA GLY A 254 -9.48 3.77 -13.20
C GLY A 254 -10.15 4.87 -14.02
N GLU A 255 -11.06 4.50 -14.92
CA GLU A 255 -11.89 5.42 -15.72
C GLU A 255 -13.36 5.45 -15.30
N ARG A 256 -13.75 4.63 -14.31
CA ARG A 256 -15.15 4.56 -13.88
C ARG A 256 -15.44 5.64 -12.84
N PRO A 257 -16.40 6.55 -13.11
CA PRO A 257 -16.85 7.51 -12.13
C PRO A 257 -17.62 6.81 -11.00
N GLY A 258 -17.40 7.27 -9.77
CA GLY A 258 -18.18 6.90 -8.60
C GLY A 258 -18.18 8.04 -7.59
N TYR A 259 -19.18 8.08 -6.71
CA TYR A 259 -19.34 9.16 -5.74
C TYR A 259 -19.11 8.67 -4.31
N ILE A 260 -18.38 9.47 -3.54
CA ILE A 260 -18.14 9.22 -2.12
C ILE A 260 -18.67 10.42 -1.34
N ALA A 261 -19.43 10.16 -0.28
CA ALA A 261 -19.89 11.21 0.64
C ALA A 261 -18.68 11.99 1.18
N SER A 262 -18.75 13.31 1.13
CA SER A 262 -17.66 14.21 1.50
C SER A 262 -18.19 15.37 2.34
N ARG A 263 -17.28 16.02 3.08
CA ARG A 263 -17.60 17.28 3.76
C ARG A 263 -17.75 18.37 2.70
N ASN A 264 -18.67 19.32 2.95
CA ASN A 264 -18.91 20.42 2.03
C ASN A 264 -17.61 21.24 1.87
N PRO A 265 -17.08 21.42 0.64
CA PRO A 265 -15.88 22.22 0.45
C PRO A 265 -16.10 23.68 0.87
N PRO A 266 -15.06 24.37 1.40
CA PRO A 266 -15.18 25.76 1.85
C PRO A 266 -15.41 26.75 0.70
N GLN A 267 -15.07 26.36 -0.53
CA GLN A 267 -15.31 27.16 -1.72
C GLN A 267 -15.52 26.23 -2.91
N ILE A 268 -16.68 26.31 -3.54
CA ILE A 268 -17.05 25.60 -4.77
C ILE A 268 -17.34 26.63 -5.86
N TYR A 269 -16.88 26.35 -7.08
CA TYR A 269 -17.31 27.08 -8.25
C TYR A 269 -18.43 26.28 -8.91
N GLU A 270 -19.61 26.87 -8.92
CA GLU A 270 -20.81 26.26 -9.49
C GLU A 270 -20.64 26.11 -11.01
N MET A 271 -21.17 25.00 -11.51
CA MET A 271 -21.18 24.68 -12.93
C MET A 271 -22.61 24.68 -13.44
N GLU A 272 -22.79 25.21 -14.64
CA GLU A 272 -24.05 25.10 -15.34
C GLU A 272 -24.32 23.62 -15.68
N PRO A 273 -25.52 23.09 -15.39
CA PRO A 273 -25.83 21.66 -15.55
C PRO A 273 -25.56 21.11 -16.96
N GLU A 274 -25.66 21.94 -17.99
CA GLU A 274 -25.41 21.58 -19.39
C GLU A 274 -23.93 21.25 -19.69
N THR A 275 -23.02 21.78 -18.88
CA THR A 275 -21.57 21.56 -19.01
C THR A 275 -21.07 20.34 -18.25
N VAL A 276 -21.95 19.70 -17.48
CA VAL A 276 -21.63 18.51 -16.70
C VAL A 276 -21.72 17.27 -17.59
N PRO A 277 -20.67 16.43 -17.65
CA PRO A 277 -20.73 15.20 -18.42
C PRO A 277 -21.91 14.31 -18.01
N VAL A 278 -22.71 13.89 -19.00
CA VAL A 278 -23.93 13.09 -18.80
C VAL A 278 -23.65 11.80 -18.01
N GLU A 279 -22.48 11.19 -18.23
CA GLU A 279 -22.03 9.99 -17.51
C GLU A 279 -21.91 10.21 -16.00
N TYR A 280 -21.45 11.38 -15.58
CA TYR A 280 -21.27 11.72 -14.16
C TYR A 280 -22.62 11.98 -13.50
N MET A 281 -23.57 12.57 -14.23
CA MET A 281 -24.94 12.75 -13.76
C MET A 281 -25.67 11.41 -13.63
N ALA A 282 -25.51 10.52 -14.62
CA ALA A 282 -26.15 9.21 -14.64
C ALA A 282 -25.71 8.33 -13.47
N VAL A 283 -24.40 8.26 -13.20
CA VAL A 283 -23.86 7.51 -12.06
C VAL A 283 -24.30 8.11 -10.72
N PHE A 284 -24.35 9.44 -10.61
CA PHE A 284 -24.84 10.09 -9.39
C PHE A 284 -26.30 9.72 -9.11
N LYS A 285 -27.17 9.80 -10.12
CA LYS A 285 -28.59 9.41 -10.01
C LYS A 285 -28.76 7.94 -9.62
N GLN A 286 -27.89 7.06 -10.14
CA GLN A 286 -27.94 5.63 -9.84
C GLN A 286 -27.42 5.29 -8.43
N GLN A 287 -26.36 5.96 -7.97
CA GLN A 287 -25.72 5.67 -6.68
C GLN A 287 -26.38 6.37 -5.50
N VAL A 288 -26.99 7.53 -5.73
CA VAL A 288 -27.57 8.35 -4.67
C VAL A 288 -29.07 8.49 -4.92
N ALA A 289 -29.80 7.39 -4.74
CA ALA A 289 -31.23 7.22 -5.03
C ALA A 289 -32.18 7.97 -4.07
N ALA A 290 -31.76 9.07 -3.43
CA ALA A 290 -32.47 9.62 -2.26
C ALA A 290 -32.50 11.16 -2.17
N PHE A 291 -32.64 11.89 -3.29
CA PHE A 291 -32.98 13.32 -3.23
C PHE A 291 -34.42 13.56 -3.61
N GLY A 292 -35.25 13.78 -2.58
CA GLY A 292 -36.53 14.45 -2.74
C GLY A 292 -36.28 15.94 -3.00
N ARG A 293 -36.92 16.50 -4.02
CA ARG A 293 -37.12 17.92 -4.40
C ARG A 293 -35.93 18.92 -4.36
N ASP A 294 -34.80 18.61 -3.74
CA ASP A 294 -33.64 19.50 -3.65
C ASP A 294 -32.88 19.46 -4.98
N ALA A 295 -32.67 20.64 -5.57
CA ALA A 295 -31.87 20.79 -6.78
C ALA A 295 -30.40 20.46 -6.46
N VAL A 296 -29.79 19.62 -7.31
CA VAL A 296 -28.37 19.25 -7.19
C VAL A 296 -27.53 20.35 -7.83
N THR A 297 -26.71 21.02 -7.04
CA THR A 297 -25.71 21.97 -7.50
C THR A 297 -24.42 21.22 -7.85
N TRP A 298 -23.95 21.38 -9.08
CA TRP A 298 -22.68 20.80 -9.53
C TRP A 298 -21.58 21.83 -9.39
N GLY A 299 -20.39 21.38 -9.00
CA GLY A 299 -19.28 22.32 -8.94
C GLY A 299 -17.93 21.70 -8.72
N VAL A 300 -16.91 22.55 -8.77
CA VAL A 300 -15.51 22.15 -8.74
C VAL A 300 -14.72 22.96 -7.72
N THR A 301 -13.69 22.33 -7.15
CA THR A 301 -12.66 23.06 -6.42
C THR A 301 -11.44 23.23 -7.30
N LEU A 302 -11.04 24.48 -7.51
CA LEU A 302 -9.87 24.84 -8.30
C LEU A 302 -8.59 24.83 -7.46
N PRO A 303 -7.44 24.45 -8.03
CA PRO A 303 -6.17 24.49 -7.35
C PRO A 303 -5.68 25.94 -7.13
N PRO A 304 -4.80 26.18 -6.13
CA PRO A 304 -4.37 27.54 -5.76
C PRO A 304 -3.78 28.35 -6.91
N ARG A 305 -3.00 27.70 -7.80
CA ARG A 305 -2.42 28.34 -8.98
C ARG A 305 -3.48 28.92 -9.91
N THR A 306 -4.54 28.17 -10.18
CA THR A 306 -5.66 28.60 -11.02
C THR A 306 -6.42 29.74 -10.36
N LYS A 307 -6.63 29.70 -9.03
CA LYS A 307 -7.24 30.81 -8.28
C LYS A 307 -6.43 32.09 -8.38
N ALA A 308 -5.10 32.01 -8.26
CA ALA A 308 -4.20 33.15 -8.39
C ALA A 308 -4.18 33.72 -9.82
N SER A 309 -4.35 32.89 -10.85
CA SER A 309 -4.54 33.37 -12.24
C SER A 309 -5.88 34.08 -12.41
N ILE A 310 -6.97 33.53 -11.88
CA ILE A 310 -8.29 34.18 -11.89
C ILE A 310 -8.22 35.53 -11.19
N GLN A 311 -7.66 35.61 -9.99
CA GLN A 311 -7.54 36.87 -9.25
C GLN A 311 -6.75 37.93 -10.04
N ARG A 312 -5.69 37.54 -10.75
CA ARG A 312 -4.93 38.47 -11.62
C ARG A 312 -5.76 38.99 -12.79
N LEU A 313 -6.55 38.15 -13.44
CA LEU A 313 -7.44 38.54 -14.55
C LEU A 313 -8.60 39.41 -14.07
N VAL A 314 -9.13 39.12 -12.89
CA VAL A 314 -10.26 39.84 -12.27
C VAL A 314 -9.85 41.20 -11.73
N SER A 315 -8.61 41.35 -11.22
CA SER A 315 -8.15 42.61 -10.58
C SER A 315 -8.05 43.80 -11.53
N GLY A 316 -8.22 43.61 -12.84
CA GLY A 316 -8.14 44.67 -13.85
C GLY A 316 -9.39 44.81 -14.74
N GLN A 317 -10.43 44.00 -14.57
CA GLN A 317 -11.60 43.97 -15.46
C GLN A 317 -12.92 44.00 -14.67
N LYS A 318 -13.98 44.57 -15.26
CA LYS A 318 -15.30 44.72 -14.60
C LYS A 318 -16.26 43.54 -14.87
N GLY A 319 -15.89 42.63 -15.77
CA GLY A 319 -16.65 41.44 -16.13
C GLY A 319 -16.05 40.77 -17.37
N GLY A 320 -16.48 39.55 -17.64
CA GLY A 320 -16.01 38.75 -18.79
C GLY A 320 -16.12 37.25 -18.53
N ASP A 321 -15.92 36.46 -19.58
CA ASP A 321 -16.06 35.01 -19.51
C ASP A 321 -14.69 34.36 -19.26
N LEU A 322 -14.47 33.87 -18.05
CA LEU A 322 -13.25 33.14 -17.69
C LEU A 322 -13.38 31.69 -18.17
N VAL A 323 -12.57 31.31 -19.15
CA VAL A 323 -12.54 29.97 -19.73
C VAL A 323 -11.34 29.18 -19.21
N ILE A 324 -11.60 28.07 -18.53
CA ILE A 324 -10.55 27.13 -18.09
C ILE A 324 -10.25 26.13 -19.22
N MET A 325 -9.01 26.14 -19.69
CA MET A 325 -8.49 25.27 -20.73
C MET A 325 -8.15 23.86 -20.21
N PRO A 326 -8.00 22.83 -21.08
CA PRO A 326 -7.74 21.44 -20.67
C PRO A 326 -6.47 21.22 -19.83
N ASP A 327 -5.52 22.14 -19.90
CA ASP A 327 -4.25 22.13 -19.15
C ASP A 327 -4.34 22.84 -17.78
N GLY A 328 -5.43 23.59 -17.56
CA GLY A 328 -5.73 24.35 -16.34
C GLY A 328 -5.36 25.83 -16.42
N GLU A 329 -4.97 26.33 -17.59
CA GLU A 329 -4.82 27.76 -17.87
C GLU A 329 -6.20 28.43 -17.92
N VAL A 330 -6.27 29.70 -17.52
CA VAL A 330 -7.50 30.49 -17.53
C VAL A 330 -7.31 31.65 -18.49
N VAL A 331 -8.21 31.74 -19.46
CA VAL A 331 -8.23 32.82 -20.46
C VAL A 331 -9.51 33.63 -20.24
N LEU A 332 -9.42 34.93 -20.48
CA LEU A 332 -10.58 35.83 -20.44
C LEU A 332 -11.07 36.05 -21.87
N ASN A 333 -12.33 35.70 -22.13
CA ASN A 333 -13.07 35.99 -23.37
C ASN A 333 -14.03 37.16 -23.16
#